data_AF-A0A351EPI7-F1
#
_entry.id   AF-A0A351EPI7-F1
#
_cell.length_a   1.000
_cell.length_b   1.000
_cell.length_c   1.000
_cell.angle_alpha   90.00
_cell.angle_beta   90.00
_cell.angle_gamma   90.00
#
_symmetry.space_group_name_H-M   'P 1'
#
loop_
_entity.id
_entity.type
_entity.pdbx_description
1 polymer ?
#
loop_
_entity_poly.entity_id
_entity_poly.type
_entity_poly.pdbx_seq_one_letter_code
_entity_poly.pdbx_strand_id
1 'polypeptide(L)'
;MDHRTGWQLLALNPASVEARFGAVHVWLNGRLVNGDDARLPIDDHGLVVGDGGFETLKTHGGKAFAVTRHLRRLRRTLEALAIDVPDPDMLRAAIDET
;
A
#
# COMPACT_ATOMS: atom_id res chain seq x y z
N MET A 1 -12.62 -35.58 -38.61
CA MET A 1 -11.94 -35.32 -37.34
C MET A 1 -11.36 -33.92 -37.43
N ASP A 2 -12.10 -32.93 -36.92
CA ASP A 2 -11.66 -31.53 -36.76
C ASP A 2 -11.35 -31.36 -35.26
N HIS A 3 -10.09 -31.15 -34.92
CA HIS A 3 -9.64 -30.93 -33.54
C HIS A 3 -9.42 -29.42 -33.33
N ARG A 4 -10.51 -28.68 -33.12
CA ARG A 4 -10.48 -27.33 -32.54
C ARG A 4 -10.94 -27.39 -31.10
N THR A 5 -10.00 -27.53 -30.18
CA THR A 5 -10.20 -27.34 -28.74
C THR A 5 -10.38 -25.85 -28.44
N GLY A 6 -11.60 -25.48 -28.06
CA GLY A 6 -12.01 -24.13 -27.70
C GLY A 6 -11.41 -23.65 -26.39
N TRP A 7 -10.17 -23.16 -26.43
CA TRP A 7 -9.63 -22.29 -25.40
C TRP A 7 -9.79 -20.85 -25.87
N GLN A 8 -10.98 -20.29 -25.65
CA GLN A 8 -11.20 -18.86 -25.78
C GLN A 8 -10.49 -18.20 -24.59
N LEU A 9 -9.27 -17.72 -24.83
CA LEU A 9 -8.56 -16.87 -23.90
C LEU A 9 -9.43 -15.63 -23.68
N LEU A 10 -10.15 -15.56 -22.55
CA LEU A 10 -10.64 -14.29 -22.03
C LEU A 10 -9.39 -13.49 -21.73
N ALA A 11 -8.92 -12.72 -22.71
CA ALA A 11 -8.05 -11.60 -22.44
C ALA A 11 -8.82 -10.72 -21.46
N LEU A 12 -8.48 -10.80 -20.18
CA LEU A 12 -8.92 -9.82 -19.21
C LEU A 12 -8.44 -8.48 -19.78
N ASN A 13 -9.37 -7.65 -20.19
CA ASN A 13 -9.07 -6.29 -20.60
C ASN A 13 -8.31 -5.63 -19.42
N PRO A 14 -7.14 -5.01 -19.62
CA PRO A 14 -6.42 -4.30 -18.56
C PRO A 14 -7.34 -3.34 -17.78
N ALA A 15 -8.24 -2.65 -18.48
CA ALA A 15 -9.24 -1.77 -17.88
C ALA A 15 -10.24 -2.52 -16.97
N SER A 16 -10.49 -3.82 -17.19
CA SER A 16 -11.35 -4.66 -16.33
C SER A 16 -10.63 -5.21 -15.11
N VAL A 17 -9.28 -5.22 -15.11
CA VAL A 17 -8.46 -5.51 -13.94
C VAL A 17 -8.35 -4.25 -13.07
N GLU A 18 -8.10 -3.09 -13.69
CA GLU A 18 -8.11 -1.78 -13.02
C GLU A 18 -9.48 -1.43 -12.44
N ALA A 19 -10.58 -1.73 -13.12
CA ALA A 19 -11.92 -1.49 -12.58
C ALA A 19 -12.28 -2.40 -11.39
N ARG A 20 -11.56 -3.51 -11.16
CA ARG A 20 -11.85 -4.49 -10.09
C ARG A 20 -11.19 -4.16 -8.76
N PHE A 21 -10.16 -3.32 -8.78
CA PHE A 21 -9.53 -2.75 -7.59
C PHE A 21 -9.65 -1.24 -7.79
N GLY A 22 -10.62 -0.58 -7.14
CA GLY A 22 -10.81 0.87 -7.27
C GLY A 22 -9.49 1.64 -7.13
N ALA A 23 -9.41 2.84 -7.71
CA ALA A 23 -8.18 3.63 -7.80
C ALA A 23 -7.36 3.56 -6.50
N VAL A 24 -6.10 3.12 -6.62
CA VAL A 24 -5.16 3.04 -5.51
C VAL A 24 -4.85 4.47 -5.08
N HIS A 25 -5.07 4.78 -3.81
CA HIS A 25 -4.63 6.03 -3.21
C HIS A 25 -3.38 5.79 -2.38
N VAL A 26 -2.45 6.72 -2.42
CA VAL A 26 -1.19 6.67 -1.67
C VAL A 26 -1.07 7.95 -0.86
N TRP A 27 -0.87 7.82 0.44
CA TRP A 27 -0.46 8.95 1.26
C TRP A 27 1.07 9.03 1.27
N LEU A 28 1.63 10.12 0.76
CA LEU A 28 3.06 10.30 0.57
C LEU A 28 3.48 11.70 1.04
N ASN A 29 4.41 11.75 2.00
CA ASN A 29 5.02 12.99 2.49
C ASN A 29 4.02 14.10 2.86
N GLY A 30 2.95 13.76 3.59
CA GLY A 30 1.97 14.74 4.04
C GLY A 30 0.72 14.87 3.17
N ARG A 31 0.60 14.11 2.07
CA ARG A 31 -0.43 14.34 1.05
C ARG A 31 -1.00 13.05 0.50
N LEU A 32 -2.32 13.02 0.31
CA LEU A 32 -3.00 11.97 -0.46
C LEU A 32 -2.84 12.23 -1.97
N VAL A 33 -2.38 11.23 -2.71
CA VAL A 33 -2.21 11.26 -4.17
C VAL A 33 -2.78 10.00 -4.82
N ASN A 34 -3.04 10.05 -6.14
CA ASN A 34 -3.33 8.84 -6.90
C ASN A 34 -2.08 7.96 -6.96
N GLY A 35 -2.27 6.64 -6.98
CA GLY A 35 -1.17 5.67 -7.04
C GLY A 35 -0.25 5.88 -8.24
N ASP A 36 -0.81 6.26 -9.39
CA ASP A 36 -0.03 6.51 -10.61
C ASP A 36 0.87 7.75 -10.51
N ASP A 37 0.53 8.68 -9.62
CA ASP A 37 1.26 9.92 -9.35
C ASP A 37 2.27 9.78 -8.20
N ALA A 38 2.22 8.69 -7.43
CA ALA A 38 3.16 8.45 -6.34
C ALA A 38 4.59 8.22 -6.89
N ARG A 39 5.58 8.89 -6.28
CA ARG A 39 6.98 8.85 -6.71
C ARG A 39 7.90 8.74 -5.48
N LEU A 40 8.83 7.80 -5.53
CA LEU A 40 9.96 7.73 -4.60
C LEU A 40 11.25 8.07 -5.34
N PRO A 41 12.24 8.70 -4.68
CA PRO A 41 13.59 8.82 -5.24
C PRO A 41 14.18 7.45 -5.58
N ILE A 42 14.97 7.38 -6.66
CA ILE A 42 15.59 6.12 -7.10
C ILE A 42 16.67 5.64 -6.13
N ASP A 43 17.24 6.56 -5.36
CA ASP A 43 18.25 6.34 -4.34
C ASP A 43 17.67 6.22 -2.92
N ASP A 44 16.34 6.08 -2.79
CA ASP A 44 15.68 5.83 -1.51
C ASP A 44 16.26 4.56 -0.85
N HIS A 45 16.68 4.67 0.41
CA HIS A 45 17.37 3.58 1.11
C HIS A 45 16.45 2.37 1.37
N GLY A 46 15.14 2.62 1.55
CA GLY A 46 14.12 1.59 1.62
C GLY A 46 13.97 0.82 0.29
N LEU A 47 14.20 1.48 -0.84
CA LEU A 47 14.21 0.84 -2.16
C LEU A 47 15.54 0.11 -2.45
N VAL A 48 16.68 0.78 -2.25
CA VAL A 48 17.99 0.30 -2.73
C VAL A 48 18.55 -0.81 -1.86
N VAL A 49 18.34 -0.74 -0.53
CA VAL A 49 18.91 -1.73 0.40
C VAL A 49 17.89 -2.34 1.36
N GLY A 50 16.61 -1.97 1.24
CA GLY A 50 15.55 -2.51 2.08
C GLY A 50 15.54 -1.95 3.51
N ASP A 51 16.10 -0.76 3.72
CA ASP A 51 16.15 -0.13 5.04
C ASP A 51 14.82 0.55 5.38
N GLY A 52 13.90 -0.21 5.97
CA GLY A 52 12.58 0.27 6.33
C GLY A 52 11.78 -0.71 7.19
N GLY A 53 10.76 -0.18 7.86
CA GLY A 53 9.76 -0.97 8.59
C GLY A 53 8.36 -0.72 8.02
N PHE A 54 7.54 -1.77 7.92
CA PHE A 54 6.17 -1.65 7.42
C PHE A 54 5.16 -2.36 8.33
N GLU A 55 3.89 -1.98 8.13
CA GLU A 55 2.73 -2.64 8.72
C GLU A 55 1.69 -2.90 7.65
N THR A 56 0.88 -3.95 7.85
CA THR A 56 -0.29 -4.22 7.01
C THR A 56 -1.52 -4.28 7.90
N LEU A 57 -2.50 -3.44 7.62
CA LEU A 57 -3.73 -3.34 8.40
C LEU A 57 -4.89 -3.92 7.60
N LYS A 58 -5.69 -4.75 8.26
CA LYS A 58 -6.96 -5.22 7.69
C LYS A 58 -8.01 -4.13 7.82
N THR A 59 -8.81 -3.93 6.78
CA THR A 59 -10.00 -3.08 6.85
C THR A 59 -11.28 -3.92 7.01
N HIS A 60 -12.26 -3.35 7.69
CA HIS A 60 -13.60 -3.90 7.78
C HIS A 60 -14.61 -2.75 7.71
N GLY A 61 -15.52 -2.80 6.73
CA GLY A 61 -16.49 -1.72 6.51
C GLY A 61 -15.84 -0.36 6.24
N GLY A 62 -14.73 -0.34 5.50
CA GLY A 62 -13.98 0.88 5.19
C GLY A 62 -13.16 1.45 6.36
N LYS A 63 -13.05 0.75 7.49
CA LYS A 63 -12.24 1.20 8.64
C LYS A 63 -11.09 0.25 8.93
N ALA A 64 -9.90 0.79 9.18
CA ALA A 64 -8.74 0.02 9.58
C ALA A 64 -8.93 -0.59 10.98
N PHE A 65 -8.61 -1.88 11.13
CA PHE A 65 -8.75 -2.61 12.38
C PHE A 65 -7.48 -2.53 13.23
N ALA A 66 -7.67 -2.31 14.54
CA ALA A 66 -6.60 -2.35 15.56
C ALA A 66 -5.41 -1.40 15.28
N VAL A 67 -5.66 -0.23 14.67
CA VAL A 67 -4.64 0.78 14.29
C VAL A 67 -3.61 1.03 15.39
N THR A 68 -4.05 1.30 16.62
CA THR A 68 -3.15 1.54 17.76
C THR A 68 -2.18 0.39 18.03
N ARG A 69 -2.59 -0.87 17.85
CA ARG A 69 -1.71 -2.04 18.02
C ARG A 69 -0.67 -2.11 16.91
N HIS A 70 -1.07 -1.84 15.67
CA HIS A 70 -0.16 -1.81 14.52
C HIS A 70 0.85 -0.66 14.63
N LEU A 71 0.42 0.57 14.94
CA LEU A 71 1.33 1.70 15.12
C LEU A 71 2.33 1.50 16.26
N ARG A 72 1.93 0.85 17.35
CA ARG A 72 2.86 0.44 18.42
C ARG A 72 3.91 -0.56 17.94
N ARG A 73 3.54 -1.49 17.07
CA ARG A 73 4.48 -2.48 16.53
C ARG A 73 5.42 -1.83 15.51
N LEU A 74 4.89 -0.99 14.63
CA LEU A 74 5.69 -0.18 13.72
C LEU A 74 6.74 0.64 14.47
N ARG A 75 6.33 1.37 15.52
CA ARG A 75 7.25 2.13 16.38
C ARG A 75 8.39 1.26 16.89
N ARG A 76 8.09 0.10 17.48
CA ARG A 76 9.11 -0.82 17.99
C ARG A 76 10.06 -1.31 16.90
N THR A 77 9.55 -1.58 15.70
CA THR A 77 10.37 -1.96 14.54
C THR A 77 11.30 -0.83 14.14
N LEU A 78 10.79 0.39 13.97
CA LEU A 78 11.58 1.56 13.58
C LEU A 78 12.64 1.92 14.63
N GLU A 79 12.28 1.86 15.92
CA GLU A 79 13.23 2.05 17.04
C GLU A 79 14.37 1.02 17.00
N ALA A 80 14.05 -0.26 16.72
CA ALA A 80 15.06 -1.31 16.63
C ALA A 80 15.98 -1.17 15.40
N LEU A 81 15.50 -0.53 14.34
CA LEU A 81 16.26 -0.21 13.13
C LEU A 81 16.98 1.15 13.20
N ALA A 82 16.81 1.89 14.30
CA ALA A 82 17.31 3.27 14.45
C ALA A 82 16.80 4.23 13.34
N ILE A 83 15.56 4.01 12.88
CA ILE A 83 14.84 4.89 11.94
C ILE A 83 13.97 5.85 12.74
N ASP A 84 13.95 7.13 12.34
CA ASP A 84 13.12 8.15 12.97
C ASP A 84 11.64 7.75 12.96
N VAL A 85 11.03 7.75 14.15
CA VAL A 85 9.64 7.33 14.31
C VAL A 85 8.71 8.50 13.98
N PRO A 86 7.82 8.38 12.98
CA PRO A 86 6.85 9.42 12.66
C PRO A 86 5.83 9.64 13.79
N ASP A 87 5.22 10.82 13.78
CA ASP A 87 4.12 11.15 14.68
C ASP A 87 2.94 10.16 14.49
N PRO A 88 2.55 9.42 15.54
CA PRO A 88 1.48 8.45 15.43
C PRO A 88 0.10 9.09 15.14
N ASP A 89 -0.12 10.35 15.48
CA ASP A 89 -1.39 11.02 15.21
C ASP A 89 -1.49 11.47 13.75
N MET A 90 -0.38 11.90 13.16
CA MET A 90 -0.27 12.09 11.71
C MET A 90 -0.57 10.79 10.95
N LEU A 91 -0.01 9.65 11.40
CA LEU A 91 -0.28 8.36 10.76
C LEU A 91 -1.75 7.93 10.89
N ARG A 92 -2.41 8.23 12.02
CA ARG A 92 -3.85 7.98 12.17
C ARG A 92 -4.67 8.83 11.21
N ALA A 93 -4.38 10.13 11.14
CA ALA A 93 -5.07 11.03 10.22
C ALA A 93 -4.92 10.56 8.77
N ALA A 94 -3.72 10.13 8.36
CA ALA A 94 -3.47 9.59 7.02
C ALA A 94 -4.27 8.31 6.72
N ILE A 95 -4.38 7.40 7.69
CA ILE A 95 -5.19 6.16 7.57
C ILE A 95 -6.68 6.49 7.45
N ASP A 96 -7.16 7.52 8.14
CA ASP A 96 -8.57 7.92 8.11
C ASP A 96 -8.93 8.73 6.85
N GLU A 97 -7.93 9.24 6.10
CA GLU A 97 -8.10 9.97 4.83
C GLU A 97 -8.27 9.04 3.62
N THR A 98 -7.91 7.76 3.75
CA THR A 98 -7.94 6.72 2.69
C THR A 98 -9.13 5.78 2.81
#